data_AF-A0A2D8FT92-F1
#
_entry.id   AF-A0A2D8FT92-F1
#
_cell.length_a   1.000
_cell.length_b   1.000
_cell.length_c   1.000
_cell.angle_alpha   90.00
_cell.angle_beta   90.00
_cell.angle_gamma   90.00
#
_symmetry.space_group_name_H-M   'P 1'
#
loop_
_entity.id
_entity.type
_entity.pdbx_description
1 polymer ?
#
loop_
_entity_poly.entity_id
_entity_poly.type
_entity_poly.pdbx_seq_one_letter_code
_entity_poly.pdbx_strand_id
1 'polypeptide(L)'
;MARKKTEYYVNNKEFLAAITEYRQKVLAAKEAGKPRPRVTNYLGECFLKIATHLSYKPNFVNYMFREDMICDGIENCLQYIDNFDPEKSKNPFAYFTQIIYYAFLRRIQKEKKQLEIKGKILERSGYDEVMHTDTYDGSMSGMNASYSDMGSIKENIETRMNR
;
A
#
# COMPACT_ATOMS: atom_id res chain seq x y z
N MET A 1 -13.60 27.75 -26.75
CA MET A 1 -13.28 28.08 -25.35
C MET A 1 -11.82 27.71 -25.09
N ALA A 2 -10.98 28.66 -24.69
CA ALA A 2 -9.59 28.36 -24.33
C ALA A 2 -9.59 27.44 -23.10
N ARG A 3 -8.97 26.27 -23.21
CA ARG A 3 -8.86 25.27 -22.14
C ARG A 3 -8.20 25.97 -20.94
N LYS A 4 -8.91 26.09 -19.82
CA LYS A 4 -8.39 26.70 -18.58
C LYS A 4 -7.04 26.05 -18.28
N LYS A 5 -5.98 26.86 -18.19
CA LYS A 5 -4.63 26.38 -17.89
C LYS A 5 -4.70 25.76 -16.49
N THR A 6 -4.73 24.44 -16.40
CA THR A 6 -4.65 23.77 -15.10
C THR A 6 -3.27 24.08 -14.56
N GLU A 7 -3.19 24.85 -13.49
CA GLU A 7 -1.97 24.99 -12.72
C GLU A 7 -1.63 23.61 -12.16
N TYR A 8 -0.65 22.98 -12.79
CA TYR A 8 -0.09 21.75 -12.27
C TYR A 8 0.83 22.13 -11.11
N TYR A 9 0.61 21.51 -9.96
CA TYR A 9 1.44 21.68 -8.75
C TYR A 9 2.92 21.24 -8.95
N VAL A 10 3.24 20.70 -10.13
CA VAL A 10 4.59 20.50 -10.65
C VAL A 10 4.64 21.03 -12.09
N ASN A 11 5.62 21.89 -12.39
CA ASN A 11 5.87 22.36 -13.75
C ASN A 11 6.58 21.25 -14.55
N ASN A 12 5.86 20.63 -15.49
CA ASN A 12 6.40 19.52 -16.27
C ASN A 12 7.63 19.90 -17.12
N LYS A 13 7.77 21.15 -17.56
CA LYS A 13 8.94 21.58 -18.34
C LYS A 13 10.20 21.61 -17.48
N GLU A 14 10.11 22.22 -16.30
CA GLU A 14 11.21 22.27 -15.34
C GLU A 14 11.54 20.87 -14.82
N PHE A 15 10.52 20.06 -14.57
CA PHE A 15 10.73 18.68 -14.15
C PHE A 15 11.46 17.84 -15.22
N LEU A 16 11.08 17.97 -16.50
CA LEU A 16 11.76 17.32 -17.62
C LEU A 16 13.21 17.77 -17.74
N ALA A 17 13.48 19.08 -17.62
CA ALA A 17 14.83 19.60 -17.67
C ALA A 17 15.69 19.02 -16.53
N ALA A 18 15.19 19.09 -15.29
CA ALA A 18 15.91 18.62 -14.11
C ALA A 18 16.21 17.11 -14.16
N ILE A 19 15.25 16.29 -14.59
CA ILE A 19 15.48 14.84 -14.66
C ILE A 19 16.42 14.46 -15.81
N THR A 20 16.37 15.20 -16.92
CA THR A 20 17.29 14.99 -18.05
C THR A 20 18.72 15.35 -17.64
N GLU A 21 18.91 16.48 -16.95
CA GLU A 21 20.20 16.88 -16.41
C GLU A 21 20.74 15.85 -15.41
N TYR A 22 19.90 15.36 -14.49
CA TYR A 22 20.28 14.30 -13.56
C TYR A 22 20.71 13.02 -14.29
N ARG A 23 19.95 12.58 -15.30
CA ARG A 23 20.29 11.42 -16.13
C ARG A 23 21.66 11.59 -16.79
N GLN A 24 21.93 12.77 -17.37
CA GLN A 24 23.24 13.06 -17.98
C GLN A 24 24.37 12.97 -16.94
N LYS A 25 24.18 13.51 -15.72
CA LYS A 25 25.16 13.40 -14.63
C LYS A 25 25.41 11.95 -14.22
N VAL A 26 24.36 11.13 -14.15
CA VAL A 26 24.48 9.69 -13.84
C VAL A 26 25.29 8.96 -14.91
N LEU A 27 25.02 9.23 -16.19
CA LEU A 27 25.75 8.63 -17.31
C LEU A 27 27.23 9.05 -17.30
N ALA A 28 27.52 10.34 -17.15
CA ALA A 28 28.89 10.85 -17.07
C ALA A 28 29.67 10.28 -15.87
N ALA A 29 29.00 10.14 -14.71
CA ALA A 29 29.62 9.51 -13.54
C ALA A 29 29.93 8.02 -13.78
N LYS A 30 29.04 7.30 -14.47
CA LYS A 30 29.24 5.90 -14.84
C LYS A 30 30.42 5.73 -15.80
N GLU A 31 30.53 6.58 -16.81
CA GLU A 31 31.66 6.57 -17.76
C GLU A 31 32.99 6.90 -17.07
N ALA A 32 32.97 7.83 -16.11
CA ALA A 32 34.14 8.22 -15.33
C ALA A 32 34.48 7.25 -14.18
N GLY A 33 33.74 6.16 -13.97
CA GLY A 33 33.93 5.24 -12.85
C GLY A 33 33.68 5.87 -11.46
N LYS A 34 32.91 6.96 -11.40
CA LYS A 34 32.60 7.70 -10.18
C LYS A 34 31.33 7.16 -9.50
N PRO A 35 31.15 7.38 -8.19
CA PRO A 35 29.92 7.02 -7.51
C PRO A 35 28.72 7.74 -8.12
N ARG A 36 27.55 7.09 -8.03
CA ARG A 36 26.29 7.64 -8.51
C ARG A 36 26.01 8.99 -7.83
N PRO A 37 25.67 10.05 -8.61
CA PRO A 37 25.31 11.33 -8.03
C PRO A 37 24.03 11.20 -7.20
N ARG A 38 23.95 12.00 -6.13
CA ARG A 38 22.72 12.08 -5.32
C ARG A 38 21.59 12.72 -6.13
N VAL A 39 20.38 12.20 -5.93
CA VAL A 39 19.16 12.82 -6.47
C VAL A 39 19.00 14.21 -5.88
N THR A 40 18.62 15.19 -6.69
CA THR A 40 18.47 16.58 -6.24
C THR A 40 17.21 16.75 -5.37
N ASN A 41 17.25 17.69 -4.42
CA ASN A 41 16.10 18.00 -3.57
C ASN A 41 14.87 18.37 -4.40
N TYR A 42 15.05 19.12 -5.50
CA TYR A 42 13.97 19.47 -6.41
C TYR A 42 13.25 18.24 -7.00
N LEU A 43 13.99 17.23 -7.45
CA LEU A 43 13.36 15.99 -7.96
C LEU A 43 12.60 15.26 -6.85
N GLY A 44 13.17 15.20 -5.64
CA GLY A 44 12.50 14.65 -4.46
C GLY A 44 11.20 15.39 -4.12
N GLU A 45 11.23 16.72 -4.14
CA GLU A 45 10.04 17.56 -3.94
C GLU A 45 8.98 17.33 -5.02
N CYS A 46 9.37 17.16 -6.29
CA CYS A 46 8.43 16.81 -7.36
C CYS A 46 7.74 15.47 -7.07
N PHE A 47 8.49 14.42 -6.70
CA PHE A 47 7.92 13.12 -6.36
C PHE A 47 6.97 13.20 -5.16
N LEU A 48 7.38 13.91 -4.11
CA LEU A 48 6.55 14.11 -2.92
C LEU A 48 5.24 14.84 -3.26
N LYS A 49 5.30 15.91 -4.06
CA LYS A 49 4.10 16.65 -4.49
C LYS A 49 3.16 15.79 -5.32
N ILE A 50 3.68 14.97 -6.23
CA ILE A 50 2.88 14.04 -7.06
C ILE A 50 2.21 12.99 -6.17
N ALA A 51 2.97 12.36 -5.28
CA ALA A 51 2.45 11.32 -4.38
C ALA A 51 1.41 11.87 -3.42
N THR A 52 1.67 13.01 -2.80
CA THR A 52 0.74 13.69 -1.89
C THR A 52 -0.57 14.03 -2.59
N HIS A 53 -0.51 14.63 -3.78
CA HIS A 53 -1.72 14.98 -4.51
C HIS A 53 -2.49 13.75 -5.00
N LEU A 54 -1.79 12.69 -5.42
CA LEU A 54 -2.44 11.43 -5.82
C LEU A 54 -3.16 10.77 -4.63
N SER A 55 -2.60 10.89 -3.42
CA SER A 55 -3.19 10.34 -2.20
C SER A 55 -4.56 10.93 -1.84
N TYR A 56 -4.86 12.15 -2.29
CA TYR A 56 -6.16 12.79 -2.09
C TYR A 56 -7.24 12.35 -3.08
N LYS A 57 -6.92 11.50 -4.06
CA LYS A 57 -7.94 10.96 -4.97
C LYS A 57 -8.93 10.09 -4.19
N PRO A 58 -10.22 10.06 -4.57
CA PRO A 58 -11.24 9.23 -3.89
C PRO A 58 -10.86 7.76 -3.74
N ASN A 59 -10.09 7.22 -4.69
CA ASN A 59 -9.59 5.84 -4.66
C ASN A 59 -8.60 5.56 -3.52
N PHE A 60 -7.97 6.59 -2.95
CA PHE A 60 -6.83 6.48 -2.03
C PHE A 60 -7.01 7.24 -0.72
N VAL A 61 -7.89 8.24 -0.68
CA VAL A 61 -8.01 9.20 0.43
C VAL A 61 -8.43 8.58 1.77
N ASN A 62 -9.18 7.47 1.74
CA ASN A 62 -9.80 6.86 2.92
C ASN A 62 -8.97 5.74 3.56
N TYR A 63 -7.73 5.51 3.12
CA TYR A 63 -6.86 4.53 3.76
C TYR A 63 -6.12 5.15 4.95
N MET A 64 -6.13 4.48 6.10
CA MET A 64 -5.44 4.95 7.31
C MET A 64 -3.91 4.99 7.15
N PHE A 65 -3.35 4.16 6.27
CA PHE A 65 -1.92 4.03 5.98
C PHE A 65 -1.47 4.90 4.78
N ARG A 66 -2.14 6.03 4.57
CA ARG A 66 -1.89 6.91 3.41
C ARG A 66 -0.46 7.47 3.37
N GLU A 67 0.10 7.82 4.52
CA GLU A 67 1.47 8.33 4.60
C GLU A 67 2.49 7.25 4.20
N ASP A 68 2.26 6.00 4.64
CA ASP A 68 3.10 4.88 4.22
C ASP A 68 3.00 4.60 2.71
N MET A 69 1.80 4.73 2.13
CA MET A 69 1.62 4.68 0.68
C MET A 69 2.47 5.74 -0.02
N ILE A 70 2.48 6.98 0.48
CA ILE A 70 3.28 8.08 -0.08
C ILE A 70 4.77 7.73 -0.02
N CYS A 71 5.26 7.21 1.11
CA CYS A 71 6.63 6.75 1.27
C CYS A 71 7.00 5.66 0.25
N ASP A 72 6.17 4.62 0.13
CA ASP A 72 6.37 3.54 -0.85
C ASP A 72 6.37 4.09 -2.30
N GLY A 73 5.51 5.06 -2.59
CA GLY A 73 5.44 5.73 -3.89
C GLY A 73 6.74 6.46 -4.24
N ILE A 74 7.32 7.21 -3.30
CA ILE A 74 8.57 7.94 -3.49
C ILE A 74 9.75 6.97 -3.63
N GLU A 75 9.79 5.91 -2.84
CA GLU A 75 10.82 4.86 -2.95
C GLU A 75 10.82 4.25 -4.35
N ASN A 76 9.64 3.91 -4.88
CA ASN A 76 9.50 3.36 -6.22
C ASN A 76 9.91 4.37 -7.30
N CYS A 77 9.62 5.67 -7.14
CA CYS A 77 10.12 6.70 -8.03
C CYS A 77 11.66 6.73 -8.09
N LEU A 78 12.31 6.62 -6.93
CA LEU A 78 13.78 6.61 -6.84
C LEU A 78 14.38 5.33 -7.43
N GLN A 79 13.75 4.18 -7.20
CA GLN A 79 14.19 2.90 -7.76
C GLN A 79 14.16 2.88 -9.29
N TYR A 80 13.12 3.47 -9.88
CA TYR A 80 12.90 3.47 -11.33
C TYR A 80 13.31 4.78 -12.02
N ILE A 81 14.01 5.69 -11.33
CA ILE A 81 14.38 7.00 -11.88
C ILE A 81 15.24 6.90 -13.15
N ASP A 82 16.14 5.91 -13.21
CA ASP A 82 17.05 5.72 -14.36
C ASP A 82 16.36 5.10 -15.58
N ASN A 83 15.16 4.54 -15.39
CA ASN A 83 14.39 3.92 -16.45
C ASN A 83 13.61 4.96 -17.28
N PHE A 84 13.52 6.20 -16.78
CA PHE A 84 12.93 7.30 -17.55
C PHE A 84 13.86 7.71 -18.71
N ASP A 85 13.29 7.74 -19.91
CA ASP A 85 13.98 8.08 -21.15
C ASP A 85 13.30 9.28 -21.84
N PRO A 86 13.94 10.47 -21.83
CA PRO A 86 13.41 11.69 -22.45
C PRO A 86 13.14 11.56 -23.95
N GLU A 87 13.84 10.65 -24.65
CA GLU A 87 13.66 10.42 -26.09
C GLU A 87 12.34 9.68 -26.37
N LYS A 88 11.93 8.79 -25.47
CA LYS A 88 10.69 8.02 -25.58
C LYS A 88 9.48 8.79 -25.07
N SER A 89 9.65 9.57 -24.00
CA SER A 89 8.56 10.35 -23.40
C SER A 89 9.07 11.69 -22.87
N LYS A 90 8.45 12.77 -23.36
CA LYS A 90 8.69 14.15 -22.87
C LYS A 90 7.86 14.49 -21.64
N ASN A 91 7.14 13.53 -21.06
CA ASN A 91 6.24 13.75 -19.94
C ASN A 91 6.66 12.91 -18.72
N PRO A 92 7.63 13.39 -17.91
CA PRO A 92 8.01 12.72 -16.67
C PRO A 92 6.86 12.70 -15.66
N PHE A 93 6.00 13.72 -15.63
CA PHE A 93 4.86 13.75 -14.70
C PHE A 93 3.95 12.52 -14.88
N ALA A 94 3.58 12.20 -16.12
CA ALA A 94 2.75 11.02 -16.41
C ALA A 94 3.45 9.71 -16.02
N TYR A 95 4.75 9.59 -16.34
CA TYR A 95 5.55 8.42 -16.01
C TYR A 95 5.60 8.14 -14.50
N PHE A 96 5.95 9.15 -13.69
CA PHE A 96 6.03 8.99 -12.24
C PHE A 96 4.66 8.86 -11.58
N THR A 97 3.63 9.51 -12.12
CA THR A 97 2.25 9.31 -11.64
C THR A 97 1.84 7.84 -11.76
N GLN A 98 2.19 7.16 -12.85
CA GLN A 98 1.92 5.72 -13.02
C GLN A 98 2.69 4.86 -12.03
N ILE A 99 3.97 5.14 -11.81
CA ILE A 99 4.81 4.41 -10.84
C ILE A 99 4.18 4.49 -9.44
N ILE A 100 3.83 5.70 -9.00
CA ILE A 100 3.23 5.91 -7.68
C ILE A 100 1.86 5.22 -7.59
N TYR A 101 1.04 5.31 -8.63
CA TYR A 101 -0.27 4.66 -8.66
C TYR A 101 -0.17 3.14 -8.42
N TYR A 102 0.75 2.46 -9.12
CA TYR A 102 0.94 1.02 -8.92
C TYR A 102 1.60 0.69 -7.57
N ALA A 103 2.45 1.57 -7.03
CA ALA A 103 2.98 1.41 -5.67
C ALA A 103 1.85 1.45 -4.63
N PHE A 104 0.91 2.40 -4.75
CA PHE A 104 -0.25 2.49 -3.85
C PHE A 104 -1.12 1.23 -3.91
N LEU A 105 -1.40 0.72 -5.11
CA LEU A 105 -2.16 -0.53 -5.27
C LEU A 105 -1.48 -1.72 -4.59
N ARG A 106 -0.16 -1.86 -4.74
CA ARG A 106 0.61 -2.91 -4.06
C ARG A 106 0.56 -2.76 -2.54
N ARG A 107 0.68 -1.55 -2.01
CA ARG A 107 0.60 -1.30 -0.57
C ARG A 107 -0.77 -1.69 -0.02
N ILE A 108 -1.85 -1.27 -0.68
CA ILE A 108 -3.22 -1.66 -0.29
C ILE A 108 -3.41 -3.18 -0.28
N GLN A 109 -2.90 -3.88 -1.31
CA GLN A 109 -2.99 -5.34 -1.36
C GLN A 109 -2.22 -6.01 -0.21
N LYS A 110 -1.02 -5.50 0.10
CA LYS A 110 -0.21 -5.99 1.22
C LYS A 110 -0.94 -5.81 2.55
N GLU A 111 -1.50 -4.64 2.80
CA GLU A 111 -2.26 -4.35 4.03
C GLU A 111 -3.52 -5.21 4.16
N LYS A 112 -4.27 -5.39 3.06
CA LYS A 112 -5.42 -6.30 3.03
C LYS A 112 -5.04 -7.74 3.40
N LYS A 113 -3.93 -8.23 2.84
CA LYS A 113 -3.41 -9.57 3.17
C LYS A 113 -3.01 -9.68 4.64
N GLN A 114 -2.39 -8.65 5.20
CA GLN A 114 -2.02 -8.64 6.63
C GLN A 114 -3.25 -8.63 7.54
N LEU A 115 -4.30 -7.90 7.17
CA LEU A 115 -5.56 -7.89 7.91
C LEU A 115 -6.25 -9.27 7.88
N GLU A 116 -6.26 -9.93 6.72
CA GLU A 116 -6.81 -11.28 6.56
C GLU A 116 -6.04 -12.31 7.43
N ILE A 117 -4.71 -12.23 7.45
CA ILE A 117 -3.87 -13.12 8.29
C ILE A 117 -4.19 -12.90 9.77
N LYS A 118 -4.29 -11.64 10.22
CA LYS A 118 -4.67 -11.32 11.61
C LYS A 118 -6.05 -11.86 11.96
N GLY A 119 -7.03 -11.76 11.05
CA GLY A 119 -8.35 -12.34 11.22
C GLY A 119 -8.31 -13.86 11.39
N LYS A 120 -7.59 -14.57 10.52
CA LYS A 120 -7.42 -16.03 10.61
C LYS A 120 -6.76 -16.49 11.90
N ILE A 121 -5.79 -15.73 12.40
CA ILE A 121 -5.13 -16.01 13.68
C ILE A 121 -6.14 -15.85 14.82
N LEU A 122 -6.91 -14.77 14.83
CA LEU A 122 -7.93 -14.52 15.86
C LEU A 122 -9.02 -15.59 15.86
N GLU A 123 -9.53 -15.97 14.69
CA GLU A 123 -10.49 -17.07 14.56
C GLU A 123 -9.93 -18.36 15.15
N ARG A 124 -8.71 -18.76 14.75
CA ARG A 124 -8.06 -19.97 15.26
C ARG A 124 -7.85 -19.94 16.77
N SER A 125 -7.42 -18.81 17.34
CA SER A 125 -7.23 -18.64 18.78
C SER A 125 -8.55 -18.63 19.56
N GLY A 126 -9.62 -18.07 18.98
CA GLY A 126 -10.97 -18.12 19.57
C GLY A 126 -11.54 -19.54 19.60
N TYR A 127 -11.23 -20.36 18.59
CA TYR A 127 -11.53 -21.80 18.65
C TYR A 127 -10.71 -22.52 19.71
N ASP A 128 -9.44 -22.15 19.92
CA ASP A 128 -8.60 -22.75 20.96
C ASP A 128 -9.17 -22.48 22.37
N GLU A 129 -9.63 -21.26 22.64
CA GLU A 129 -10.23 -20.90 23.94
C GLU A 129 -11.57 -21.61 24.19
N VAL A 130 -12.41 -21.78 23.15
CA VAL A 130 -13.66 -22.56 23.23
C VAL A 130 -13.40 -24.08 23.31
N MET A 131 -12.28 -24.57 22.79
CA MET A 131 -11.91 -26.00 22.87
C MET A 131 -11.12 -26.32 24.16
N HIS A 132 -10.61 -25.31 24.86
CA HIS A 132 -9.97 -25.44 26.17
C HIS A 132 -10.92 -25.29 27.37
N THR A 133 -12.23 -25.07 27.16
CA THR A 133 -13.19 -25.02 28.27
C THR A 133 -13.55 -26.40 28.86
N ASP A 134 -13.14 -27.51 28.24
CA ASP A 134 -13.45 -28.86 28.75
C ASP A 134 -12.18 -29.68 29.00
N THR A 135 -11.46 -29.35 30.08
CA THR A 135 -10.69 -30.31 30.92
C THR A 135 -10.48 -29.69 32.31
N TYR A 136 -11.56 -29.23 32.94
CA TYR A 136 -11.55 -28.98 34.38
C TYR A 136 -12.56 -29.92 35.05
N ASP A 137 -12.06 -31.02 35.62
CA ASP A 137 -12.80 -31.91 36.54
C ASP A 137 -12.94 -31.24 37.92
N GLY A 138 -13.60 -30.09 37.94
CA GLY A 138 -13.84 -29.37 39.18
C GLY A 138 -15.12 -28.56 39.07
N SER A 139 -16.07 -28.89 39.93
CA SER A 139 -17.38 -28.26 40.01
C SER A 139 -17.27 -26.74 40.16
N MET A 140 -17.45 -25.98 39.09
CA MET A 140 -17.65 -24.54 39.18
C MET A 140 -19.15 -24.23 39.11
N SER A 141 -19.80 -24.37 40.26
CA SER A 141 -21.11 -23.80 40.53
C SER A 141 -21.00 -22.27 40.43
N GLY A 142 -21.53 -21.68 39.36
CA GLY A 142 -21.79 -20.24 39.29
C GLY A 142 -21.11 -19.50 38.15
N MET A 143 -21.47 -19.78 36.90
CA MET A 143 -21.64 -18.70 35.92
C MET A 143 -22.67 -19.11 34.86
N ASN A 144 -23.67 -18.27 34.72
CA ASN A 144 -24.91 -18.47 34.00
C ASN A 144 -24.67 -18.34 32.47
N ALA A 145 -24.64 -19.47 31.75
CA ALA A 145 -24.91 -19.53 30.33
C ALA A 145 -25.85 -20.74 30.11
N SER A 146 -27.11 -20.46 29.81
CA SER A 146 -28.16 -21.47 29.66
C SER A 146 -27.76 -22.62 28.74
N TYR A 147 -27.70 -23.82 29.32
CA TYR A 147 -27.50 -25.12 28.68
C TYR A 147 -28.46 -25.42 27.51
N SER A 148 -29.53 -24.63 27.37
CA SER A 148 -30.55 -24.79 26.33
C SER A 148 -30.11 -24.32 24.94
N ASP A 149 -29.09 -23.48 24.82
CA ASP A 149 -28.68 -22.93 23.50
C ASP A 149 -27.71 -23.88 22.75
N MET A 150 -26.90 -24.64 23.49
CA MET A 150 -25.95 -25.62 22.93
C MET A 150 -26.61 -26.92 22.43
N GLY A 151 -27.82 -27.23 22.88
CA GLY A 151 -28.60 -28.37 22.36
C GLY A 151 -29.04 -28.16 20.90
N SER A 152 -29.45 -26.93 20.56
CA SER A 152 -29.98 -26.59 19.24
C SER A 152 -28.91 -26.58 18.14
N ILE A 153 -27.67 -26.22 18.49
CA ILE A 153 -26.56 -26.15 17.54
C ILE A 153 -26.08 -27.57 17.19
N LYS A 154 -25.99 -28.46 18.19
CA LYS A 154 -25.58 -29.85 18.00
C LYS A 154 -26.59 -30.64 17.15
N GLU A 155 -27.88 -30.46 17.41
CA GLU A 155 -28.96 -31.14 16.67
C GLU A 155 -29.03 -30.69 15.19
N ASN A 156 -28.76 -29.41 14.92
CA ASN A 156 -28.72 -28.86 13.55
C ASN A 156 -27.52 -29.36 12.72
N ILE A 157 -26.39 -29.63 13.38
CA ILE A 157 -25.18 -30.15 12.71
C ILE A 157 -25.36 -31.64 12.38
N GLU A 158 -25.87 -32.43 13.31
CA GLU A 158 -26.12 -33.87 13.11
C GLU A 158 -27.18 -34.13 12.02
N THR A 159 -28.22 -33.29 11.95
CA THR A 159 -29.29 -33.40 10.93
C THR A 159 -28.80 -33.03 9.52
N ARG A 160 -27.81 -32.15 9.40
CA ARG A 160 -27.23 -31.75 8.10
C ARG A 160 -26.15 -32.69 7.59
N MET A 161 -25.46 -33.41 8.47
CA MET A 161 -24.46 -34.41 8.09
C MET A 161 -25.08 -35.75 7.63
N ASN A 162 -26.30 -36.07 8.07
CA ASN A 162 -27.01 -37.31 7.73
C ASN A 162 -28.01 -37.18 6.57
N ARG A 163 -27.88 -36.15 5.72
CA ARG A 163 -28.67 -35.98 4.48
C ARG A 163 -27.78 -35.95 3.25
#